data_AF-A0A357QLW8-F1
#
_entry.id   AF-A0A357QLW8-F1
#
_cell.length_a   1.000
_cell.length_b   1.000
_cell.length_c   1.000
_cell.angle_alpha   90.00
_cell.angle_beta   90.00
_cell.angle_gamma   90.00
#
_symmetry.space_group_name_H-M   'P 1'
#
loop_
_entity.id
_entity.type
_entity.pdbx_description
1 polymer ?
#
loop_
_entity_poly.entity_id
_entity_poly.type
_entity_poly.pdbx_seq_one_letter_code
_entity_poly.pdbx_strand_id
1 'polypeptide(L)'
;MRKINGFLLILFSILLGCSSEQTVNYADKLTGCMTPADIILINEACYVFENQLKEKYPDKELPEAYKAFLFDIGGLIPDFFEKKETLNIIKRIKESQTFDKIWIKANEKINSDQQVKEETLNFYCINPSGDFIKCLILNNKKKTIGNFLNYLSGSSTNFPVIIVEKLIQTLTEDDYNDEILRMAIAFGIYYQFSVQFYR
;
A
#
# COMPACT_ATOMS: atom_id res chain seq x y z
N MET A 1 46.05 48.85 25.11
CA MET A 1 46.41 47.41 25.10
C MET A 1 45.23 46.62 24.55
N ARG A 2 45.50 45.77 23.56
CA ARG A 2 44.57 44.83 22.93
C ARG A 2 44.01 43.84 23.97
N LYS A 3 42.72 43.51 23.89
CA LYS A 3 42.27 42.12 23.97
C LYS A 3 41.19 41.88 22.92
N ILE A 4 41.51 40.89 22.10
CA ILE A 4 40.82 40.42 20.90
C ILE A 4 39.71 39.45 21.31
N ASN A 5 38.62 39.51 20.56
CA ASN A 5 37.68 38.46 20.16
C ASN A 5 37.59 37.20 21.03
N GLY A 6 36.36 36.89 21.42
CA GLY A 6 36.04 35.53 21.84
C GLY A 6 34.59 35.37 22.22
N PHE A 7 33.64 35.63 21.32
CA PHE A 7 32.29 35.06 21.43
C PHE A 7 31.55 35.09 20.09
N LEU A 8 32.22 34.64 19.02
CA LEU A 8 31.63 34.44 17.68
C LEU A 8 31.72 32.96 17.31
N LEU A 9 31.18 32.07 18.15
CA LEU A 9 31.27 30.61 17.95
C LEU A 9 30.06 29.85 18.54
N ILE A 10 28.84 30.40 18.41
CA ILE A 10 27.59 29.65 18.69
C ILE A 10 26.56 29.95 17.60
N LEU A 11 26.93 29.72 16.34
CA LEU A 11 26.02 29.89 15.19
C LEU A 11 26.24 28.83 14.11
N PHE A 12 26.76 27.65 14.48
CA PHE A 12 27.14 26.59 13.53
C PHE A 12 26.58 25.20 13.87
N SER A 13 25.46 25.11 14.60
CA SER A 13 24.90 23.80 15.02
C SER A 13 23.50 23.48 14.50
N ILE A 14 22.87 24.34 13.68
CA ILE A 14 21.49 24.11 13.20
C ILE A 14 21.44 23.62 11.73
N LEU A 15 22.57 23.21 11.13
CA LEU A 15 22.61 22.80 9.72
C LEU A 15 22.76 21.29 9.48
N LEU A 16 22.62 20.44 10.50
CA LEU A 16 22.68 18.98 10.32
C LEU A 16 21.42 18.31 10.87
N GLY A 17 20.33 18.50 10.14
CA GLY A 17 19.06 17.84 10.37
C GLY A 17 18.27 17.61 9.09
N CYS A 18 18.91 17.53 7.92
CA CYS A 18 18.31 16.82 6.79
C CYS A 18 18.37 15.33 7.13
N SER A 19 17.40 14.83 7.89
CA SER A 19 17.02 13.42 7.74
C SER A 19 16.70 13.25 6.27
N SER A 20 17.50 12.48 5.53
CA SER A 20 17.10 12.06 4.19
C SER A 20 15.72 11.44 4.36
N GLU A 21 14.67 12.08 3.82
CA GLU A 21 13.37 11.44 3.76
C GLU A 21 13.61 10.07 3.13
N GLN A 22 13.31 9.00 3.87
CA GLN A 22 13.35 7.66 3.29
C GLN A 22 12.31 7.66 2.19
N THR A 23 12.75 7.79 0.94
CA THR A 23 11.87 7.71 -0.20
C THR A 23 11.53 6.24 -0.41
N VAL A 24 10.23 5.93 -0.44
CA VAL A 24 9.74 4.62 -0.83
C VAL A 24 9.58 4.64 -2.36
N ASN A 25 10.34 3.79 -3.05
CA ASN A 25 10.48 3.84 -4.52
C ASN A 25 10.00 2.54 -5.19
N TYR A 26 9.15 1.76 -4.51
CA TYR A 26 8.77 0.41 -4.95
C TYR A 26 8.18 0.36 -6.35
N ALA A 27 7.42 1.39 -6.71
CA ALA A 27 6.72 1.48 -7.98
C ALA A 27 7.67 1.69 -9.18
N ASP A 28 8.95 2.01 -8.96
CA ASP A 28 9.93 2.12 -10.05
C ASP A 28 10.03 0.81 -10.85
N LYS A 29 9.77 -0.34 -10.19
CA LYS A 29 9.65 -1.67 -10.81
C LYS A 29 8.49 -1.79 -11.80
N LEU A 30 7.53 -0.88 -11.78
CA LEU A 30 6.37 -0.86 -12.67
C LEU A 30 6.59 0.09 -13.87
N THR A 31 7.80 0.63 -14.03
CA THR A 31 8.18 1.43 -15.20
C THR A 31 7.96 0.63 -16.48
N GLY A 32 7.32 1.25 -17.47
CA GLY A 32 7.01 0.62 -18.76
C GLY A 32 5.65 -0.06 -18.81
N CYS A 33 4.94 -0.17 -17.69
CA CYS A 33 3.55 -0.66 -17.67
C CYS A 33 2.59 0.28 -16.91
N MET A 34 3.12 1.16 -16.05
CA MET A 34 2.40 2.28 -15.43
C MET A 34 2.99 3.62 -15.90
N THR A 35 2.18 4.68 -15.89
CA THR A 35 2.65 6.02 -16.26
C THR A 35 3.49 6.64 -15.13
N PRO A 36 4.40 7.60 -15.42
CA PRO A 36 5.17 8.27 -14.37
C PRO A 36 4.31 8.90 -13.26
N ALA A 37 3.13 9.42 -13.61
CA ALA A 37 2.19 9.98 -12.64
C ALA A 37 1.62 8.89 -11.71
N ASP A 38 1.32 7.70 -12.24
CA ASP A 38 0.90 6.56 -11.43
C ASP A 38 2.04 6.11 -10.49
N ILE A 39 3.27 6.04 -10.99
CA ILE A 39 4.45 5.63 -10.20
C ILE A 39 4.62 6.54 -8.98
N ILE A 40 4.58 7.85 -9.18
CA ILE A 40 4.71 8.84 -8.10
C ILE A 40 3.60 8.63 -7.06
N LEU A 41 2.35 8.49 -7.51
CA LEU A 41 1.22 8.34 -6.61
C LEU A 41 1.26 7.02 -5.84
N ILE A 42 1.71 5.93 -6.46
CA ILE A 42 1.88 4.61 -5.82
C ILE A 42 2.99 4.65 -4.78
N ASN A 43 4.14 5.23 -5.11
CA ASN A 43 5.26 5.40 -4.18
C ASN A 43 4.86 6.22 -2.95
N GLU A 44 4.12 7.31 -3.15
CA GLU A 44 3.62 8.13 -2.06
C GLU A 44 2.62 7.37 -1.18
N ALA A 45 1.72 6.59 -1.79
CA ALA A 45 0.78 5.72 -1.06
C ALA A 45 1.55 4.70 -0.19
N CYS A 46 2.59 4.07 -0.73
CA CYS A 46 3.41 3.13 0.01
C CYS A 46 4.14 3.82 1.16
N TYR A 47 4.72 5.00 0.94
CA TYR A 47 5.35 5.80 1.99
C TYR A 47 4.39 6.11 3.15
N VAL A 48 3.18 6.59 2.84
CA VAL A 48 2.14 6.88 3.85
C VAL A 48 1.80 5.61 4.63
N PHE A 49 1.54 4.49 3.95
CA PHE A 49 1.21 3.23 4.61
C PHE A 49 2.34 2.71 5.50
N GLU A 50 3.60 2.78 5.06
CA GLU A 50 4.73 2.34 5.88
C GLU A 50 4.94 3.20 7.12
N ASN A 51 4.69 4.51 7.04
CA ASN A 51 4.69 5.35 8.23
C ASN A 51 3.57 4.93 9.19
N GLN A 52 2.39 4.57 8.68
CA GLN A 52 1.31 4.03 9.52
C GLN A 52 1.68 2.70 10.17
N LEU A 53 2.39 1.83 9.46
CA LEU A 53 2.92 0.58 10.02
C LEU A 53 3.94 0.86 11.13
N LYS A 54 4.89 1.77 10.89
CA LYS A 54 5.92 2.15 11.88
C LYS A 54 5.29 2.78 13.13
N GLU A 55 4.25 3.60 12.99
CA GLU A 55 3.51 4.15 14.13
C GLU A 55 2.77 3.07 14.92
N LYS A 56 2.16 2.11 14.23
CA LYS A 56 1.37 1.03 14.86
C LYS A 56 2.25 -0.04 15.51
N TYR A 57 3.42 -0.29 14.93
CA TYR A 57 4.37 -1.34 15.31
C TYR A 57 5.77 -0.76 15.53
N PRO A 58 5.97 0.12 16.51
CA PRO A 58 7.21 0.89 16.68
C PRO A 58 8.43 0.04 16.99
N ASP A 59 8.24 -1.14 17.59
CA ASP A 59 9.30 -2.06 17.98
C ASP A 59 9.58 -3.15 16.92
N LYS A 60 9.02 -3.02 15.71
CA LYS A 60 9.17 -4.00 14.63
C LYS A 60 9.95 -3.42 13.47
N GLU A 61 10.84 -4.23 12.91
CA GLU A 61 11.42 -3.92 11.60
C GLU A 61 10.33 -3.96 10.53
N LEU A 62 10.54 -3.23 9.44
CA LEU A 62 9.51 -3.05 8.41
C LEU A 62 8.89 -4.36 7.87
N PRO A 63 9.68 -5.40 7.51
CA PRO A 63 9.10 -6.69 7.07
C PRO A 63 8.19 -7.33 8.14
N GLU A 64 8.59 -7.24 9.41
CA GLU A 64 7.84 -7.77 10.54
C GLU A 64 6.57 -6.97 10.80
N ALA A 65 6.60 -5.66 10.57
CA ALA A 65 5.43 -4.78 10.68
C ALA A 65 4.39 -5.10 9.60
N TYR A 66 4.82 -5.37 8.35
CA TYR A 66 3.93 -5.85 7.28
C TYR A 66 3.26 -7.17 7.64
N LYS A 67 4.06 -8.12 8.16
CA LYS A 67 3.54 -9.42 8.59
C LYS A 67 2.55 -9.27 9.76
N ALA A 68 2.90 -8.48 10.77
CA ALA A 68 2.03 -8.20 11.91
C ALA A 68 0.70 -7.57 11.47
N PHE A 69 0.75 -6.60 10.56
CA PHE A 69 -0.45 -5.99 9.97
C PHE A 69 -1.39 -7.03 9.34
N LEU A 70 -0.87 -7.96 8.55
CA LEU A 70 -1.70 -8.98 7.93
C LEU A 70 -2.34 -9.93 8.95
N PHE A 71 -1.64 -10.26 10.04
CA PHE A 71 -2.20 -11.06 11.14
C PHE A 71 -3.28 -10.30 11.93
N ASP A 72 -3.06 -9.01 12.18
CA ASP A 72 -3.94 -8.21 13.02
C ASP A 72 -5.16 -7.67 12.28
N ILE A 73 -5.21 -7.77 10.94
CA ILE A 73 -6.16 -7.02 10.11
C ILE A 73 -7.62 -7.21 10.52
N GLY A 74 -8.01 -8.40 10.97
CA GLY A 74 -9.37 -8.67 11.43
C GLY A 74 -9.76 -8.00 12.75
N GLY A 75 -8.78 -7.53 13.53
CA GLY A 75 -8.97 -6.81 14.77
C GLY A 75 -8.62 -5.31 14.69
N LEU A 76 -8.22 -4.81 13.52
CA LEU A 76 -7.92 -3.38 13.34
C LEU A 76 -9.20 -2.55 13.37
N ILE A 77 -9.19 -1.47 14.16
CA ILE A 77 -10.30 -0.52 14.27
C ILE A 77 -10.34 0.42 13.04
N PRO A 78 -11.54 0.94 12.66
CA PRO A 78 -11.69 1.84 11.50
C PRO A 78 -10.71 3.02 11.48
N ASP A 79 -10.40 3.60 12.63
CA ASP A 79 -9.47 4.73 12.77
C ASP A 79 -8.09 4.49 12.12
N PHE A 80 -7.64 3.24 12.02
CA PHE A 80 -6.37 2.92 11.34
C PHE A 80 -6.43 3.14 9.81
N PHE A 81 -7.61 2.95 9.22
CA PHE A 81 -7.86 3.11 7.77
C PHE A 81 -8.40 4.51 7.43
N GLU A 82 -8.91 5.25 8.42
CA GLU A 82 -9.53 6.58 8.26
C GLU A 82 -8.60 7.75 8.59
N LYS A 83 -7.29 7.50 8.78
CA LYS A 83 -6.33 8.58 9.00
C LYS A 83 -6.33 9.59 7.85
N LYS A 84 -6.16 10.86 8.18
CA LYS A 84 -6.27 11.99 7.24
C LYS A 84 -5.33 11.83 6.05
N GLU A 85 -4.09 11.41 6.30
CA GLU A 85 -3.06 11.17 5.29
C GLU A 85 -3.49 10.08 4.31
N THR A 86 -4.04 8.98 4.83
CA THR A 86 -4.59 7.87 4.05
C THR A 86 -5.76 8.32 3.18
N LEU A 87 -6.71 9.08 3.75
CA LEU A 87 -7.86 9.60 3.00
C LEU A 87 -7.45 10.61 1.93
N ASN A 88 -6.42 11.42 2.16
CA ASN A 88 -5.87 12.32 1.15
C ASN A 88 -5.26 11.56 -0.03
N ILE A 89 -4.57 10.43 0.23
CA ILE A 89 -4.07 9.55 -0.83
C ILE A 89 -5.23 8.94 -1.62
N ILE A 90 -6.25 8.40 -0.94
CA ILE A 90 -7.44 7.85 -1.60
C ILE A 90 -8.13 8.90 -2.48
N LYS A 91 -8.30 10.12 -1.97
CA LYS A 91 -8.86 11.24 -2.75
C LYS A 91 -8.09 11.45 -4.06
N ARG A 92 -6.77 11.57 -3.97
CA ARG A 92 -5.92 11.84 -5.13
C ARG A 92 -5.91 10.68 -6.13
N ILE A 93 -5.97 9.44 -5.65
CA ILE A 93 -6.10 8.28 -6.54
C ILE A 93 -7.47 8.29 -7.22
N LYS A 94 -8.56 8.54 -6.49
CA LYS A 94 -9.93 8.65 -7.06
C LYS A 94 -10.06 9.75 -8.12
N GLU A 95 -9.35 10.86 -7.94
CA GLU A 95 -9.32 11.98 -8.88
C GLU A 95 -8.37 11.77 -10.07
N SER A 96 -7.59 10.68 -10.09
CA SER A 96 -6.66 10.35 -11.16
C SER A 96 -7.14 9.16 -12.00
N GLN A 97 -6.52 8.99 -13.18
CA GLN A 97 -6.73 7.79 -14.01
C GLN A 97 -6.12 6.52 -13.39
N THR A 98 -5.41 6.64 -12.27
CA THR A 98 -4.81 5.51 -11.56
C THR A 98 -5.88 4.65 -10.88
N PHE A 99 -7.03 5.24 -10.49
CA PHE A 99 -8.09 4.53 -9.79
C PHE A 99 -8.56 3.28 -10.54
N ASP A 100 -8.98 3.43 -11.79
CA ASP A 100 -9.54 2.35 -12.60
C ASP A 100 -8.49 1.30 -13.00
N LYS A 101 -7.20 1.67 -12.94
CA LYS A 101 -6.08 0.74 -13.15
C LYS A 101 -5.84 -0.17 -11.95
N ILE A 102 -6.27 0.24 -10.76
CA ILE A 102 -6.07 -0.49 -9.51
C ILE A 102 -7.36 -1.20 -9.11
N TRP A 103 -8.48 -0.49 -9.03
CA TRP A 103 -9.73 -0.98 -8.47
C TRP A 103 -10.89 -0.92 -9.46
N ILE A 104 -11.86 -1.78 -9.22
CA ILE A 104 -13.16 -1.81 -9.91
C ILE A 104 -14.25 -2.05 -8.86
N LYS A 105 -15.50 -1.66 -9.12
CA LYS A 105 -16.60 -2.04 -8.24
C LYS A 105 -16.84 -3.54 -8.36
N ALA A 106 -17.07 -4.21 -7.25
CA ALA A 106 -17.23 -5.67 -7.23
C ALA A 106 -18.46 -6.15 -8.03
N ASN A 107 -19.54 -5.37 -8.07
CA ASN A 107 -20.72 -5.68 -8.89
C ASN A 107 -20.45 -5.62 -10.41
N GLU A 108 -19.48 -4.82 -10.86
CA GLU A 108 -19.05 -4.76 -12.26
C GLU A 108 -18.25 -6.03 -12.65
N LYS A 109 -17.62 -6.71 -11.67
CA LYS A 109 -16.94 -8.00 -11.87
C LYS A 109 -17.93 -9.18 -12.01
N ILE A 110 -19.10 -9.11 -11.36
CA ILE A 110 -20.09 -10.22 -11.36
C ILE A 110 -20.90 -10.29 -12.66
N ASN A 111 -21.07 -9.15 -13.35
CA ASN A 111 -21.84 -9.08 -14.60
C ASN A 111 -21.25 -9.88 -15.77
N SER A 112 -20.01 -10.40 -15.66
CA SER A 112 -19.43 -11.29 -16.67
C SER A 112 -19.74 -12.78 -16.47
N ASP A 113 -20.12 -13.25 -15.28
CA ASP A 113 -20.14 -14.71 -15.02
C ASP A 113 -21.35 -15.33 -14.31
N GLN A 114 -22.25 -14.62 -13.62
CA GLN A 114 -23.56 -15.18 -13.20
C GLN A 114 -24.44 -14.15 -12.48
N GLN A 115 -25.75 -14.19 -12.77
CA GLN A 115 -26.78 -13.38 -12.10
C GLN A 115 -26.94 -13.82 -10.63
N VAL A 116 -26.22 -13.19 -9.71
CA VAL A 116 -26.59 -13.19 -8.28
C VAL A 116 -26.97 -11.76 -7.90
N LYS A 117 -28.28 -11.55 -7.72
CA LYS A 117 -28.84 -10.35 -7.08
C LYS A 117 -28.61 -10.47 -5.56
N GLU A 118 -27.39 -10.21 -5.11
CA GLU A 118 -27.15 -9.86 -3.71
C GLU A 118 -27.18 -8.34 -3.58
N GLU A 119 -27.79 -7.85 -2.51
CA GLU A 119 -27.90 -6.43 -2.18
C GLU A 119 -26.56 -5.73 -2.41
N THR A 120 -26.56 -4.76 -3.32
CA THR A 120 -25.36 -4.14 -3.90
C THR A 120 -24.55 -3.42 -2.84
N LEU A 121 -23.69 -4.15 -2.13
CA LEU A 121 -22.56 -3.55 -1.44
C LEU A 121 -21.63 -3.00 -2.53
N ASN A 122 -21.66 -1.68 -2.71
CA ASN A 122 -20.75 -0.94 -3.59
C ASN A 122 -19.35 -0.95 -2.97
N PHE A 123 -18.71 -2.11 -2.89
CA PHE A 123 -17.32 -2.21 -2.46
C PHE A 123 -16.38 -2.27 -3.68
N TYR A 124 -15.22 -1.66 -3.52
CA TYR A 124 -14.12 -1.76 -4.48
C TYR A 124 -13.26 -3.00 -4.21
N CYS A 125 -12.84 -3.68 -5.27
CA CYS A 125 -11.84 -4.75 -5.25
C CYS A 125 -10.76 -4.47 -6.28
N ILE A 126 -9.62 -5.18 -6.21
CA ILE A 126 -8.59 -5.10 -7.26
C ILE A 126 -9.22 -5.40 -8.63
N ASN A 127 -8.93 -4.56 -9.62
CA ASN A 127 -9.34 -4.76 -11.00
C ASN A 127 -8.47 -5.86 -11.62
N PRO A 128 -9.00 -7.07 -11.89
CA PRO A 128 -8.20 -8.17 -12.47
C PRO A 128 -7.68 -7.84 -13.87
N SER A 129 -8.34 -6.92 -14.57
CA SER A 129 -7.95 -6.43 -15.88
C SER A 129 -7.17 -5.12 -15.83
N GLY A 130 -6.99 -4.54 -14.64
CA GLY A 130 -6.27 -3.29 -14.43
C GLY A 130 -4.77 -3.45 -14.62
N ASP A 131 -4.12 -2.38 -15.07
CA ASP A 131 -2.69 -2.37 -15.36
C ASP A 131 -1.87 -2.66 -14.09
N PHE A 132 -2.33 -2.21 -12.92
CA PHE A 132 -1.60 -2.38 -11.66
C PHE A 132 -1.30 -3.85 -11.33
N ILE A 133 -2.33 -4.70 -11.26
CA ILE A 133 -2.12 -6.10 -10.87
C ILE A 133 -1.38 -6.88 -11.97
N LYS A 134 -1.64 -6.57 -13.25
CA LYS A 134 -0.89 -7.13 -14.38
C LYS A 134 0.59 -6.79 -14.30
N CYS A 135 0.92 -5.53 -13.97
CA CYS A 135 2.29 -5.06 -13.76
C CYS A 135 2.98 -5.80 -12.62
N LEU A 136 2.31 -5.97 -11.48
CA LEU A 136 2.88 -6.69 -10.33
C LEU A 136 3.19 -8.15 -10.70
N ILE A 137 2.26 -8.82 -11.38
CA ILE A 137 2.44 -10.22 -11.82
C ILE A 137 3.62 -10.32 -12.81
N LEU A 138 3.69 -9.42 -13.79
CA LEU A 138 4.75 -9.42 -14.81
C LEU A 138 6.14 -9.19 -14.21
N ASN A 139 6.25 -8.32 -13.20
CA ASN A 139 7.53 -7.95 -12.59
C ASN A 139 7.91 -8.82 -11.38
N ASN A 140 7.03 -9.74 -10.96
CA ASN A 140 7.31 -10.67 -9.88
C ASN A 140 8.16 -11.86 -10.35
N LYS A 141 9.20 -12.20 -9.59
CA LYS A 141 10.07 -13.36 -9.85
C LYS A 141 9.87 -14.51 -8.88
N LYS A 142 9.14 -14.31 -7.78
CA LYS A 142 8.98 -15.31 -6.71
C LYS A 142 7.64 -16.03 -6.82
N LYS A 143 7.66 -17.36 -6.77
CA LYS A 143 6.43 -18.18 -6.90
C LYS A 143 5.42 -17.90 -5.77
N THR A 144 5.89 -17.73 -4.54
CA THR A 144 5.04 -17.46 -3.36
C THR A 144 4.26 -16.15 -3.54
N ILE A 145 4.95 -15.07 -3.91
CA ILE A 145 4.32 -13.78 -4.23
C ILE A 145 3.39 -13.90 -5.45
N GLY A 146 3.75 -14.69 -6.46
CA GLY A 146 2.91 -14.91 -7.64
C GLY A 146 1.56 -15.54 -7.29
N ASN A 147 1.56 -16.53 -6.39
CA ASN A 147 0.33 -17.14 -5.87
C ASN A 147 -0.53 -16.11 -5.13
N PHE A 148 0.10 -15.27 -4.30
CA PHE A 148 -0.58 -14.18 -3.60
C PHE A 148 -1.23 -13.19 -4.58
N LEU A 149 -0.50 -12.72 -5.59
CA LEU A 149 -1.03 -11.79 -6.60
C LEU A 149 -2.18 -12.38 -7.42
N ASN A 150 -2.06 -13.64 -7.84
CA ASN A 150 -3.12 -14.34 -8.57
C ASN A 150 -4.38 -14.45 -7.71
N TYR A 151 -4.21 -14.67 -6.41
CA TYR A 151 -5.32 -14.67 -5.48
C TYR A 151 -5.99 -13.29 -5.40
N LEU A 152 -5.20 -12.22 -5.24
CA LEU A 152 -5.74 -10.86 -5.19
C LEU A 152 -6.56 -10.54 -6.45
N SER A 153 -6.05 -10.90 -7.63
CA SER A 153 -6.73 -10.71 -8.92
C SER A 153 -8.03 -11.54 -9.02
N GLY A 154 -7.99 -12.79 -8.55
CA GLY A 154 -9.11 -13.73 -8.63
C GLY A 154 -10.28 -13.39 -7.70
N SER A 155 -10.04 -12.87 -6.50
CA SER A 155 -11.08 -12.64 -5.49
C SER A 155 -12.13 -11.61 -5.95
N SER A 156 -13.40 -12.01 -6.07
CA SER A 156 -14.54 -11.15 -6.43
C SER A 156 -15.27 -10.56 -5.22
N THR A 157 -14.89 -11.00 -4.02
CA THR A 157 -15.54 -10.64 -2.76
C THR A 157 -14.53 -10.00 -1.82
N ASN A 158 -15.03 -9.11 -0.96
CA ASN A 158 -14.30 -8.54 0.19
C ASN A 158 -13.42 -9.62 0.80
N PHE A 159 -12.11 -9.38 0.95
CA PHE A 159 -11.20 -10.29 1.65
C PHE A 159 -11.81 -10.65 3.01
N PRO A 160 -12.39 -11.84 3.19
CA PRO A 160 -12.72 -12.29 4.52
C PRO A 160 -11.39 -12.42 5.22
N VAL A 161 -11.27 -11.91 6.44
CA VAL A 161 -10.05 -12.01 7.27
C VAL A 161 -9.43 -13.42 7.23
N ILE A 162 -10.28 -14.45 7.19
CA ILE A 162 -9.96 -15.88 7.08
C ILE A 162 -9.06 -16.21 5.86
N ILE A 163 -9.21 -15.45 4.78
CA ILE A 163 -8.46 -15.63 3.53
C ILE A 163 -7.07 -15.01 3.64
N VAL A 164 -6.95 -13.88 4.34
CA VAL A 164 -5.65 -13.25 4.60
C VAL A 164 -4.77 -14.19 5.41
N GLU A 165 -5.32 -14.89 6.42
CA GLU A 165 -4.58 -15.90 7.20
C GLU A 165 -4.00 -17.03 6.33
N LYS A 166 -4.81 -17.60 5.43
CA LYS A 166 -4.36 -18.66 4.52
C LYS A 166 -3.28 -18.17 3.55
N LEU A 167 -3.38 -16.92 3.10
CA LEU A 167 -2.39 -16.32 2.21
C LEU A 167 -1.07 -16.04 2.94
N ILE A 168 -1.12 -15.53 4.16
CA ILE A 168 0.07 -15.32 5.01
C ILE A 168 0.86 -16.61 5.18
N GLN A 169 0.18 -17.74 5.40
CA GLN A 169 0.84 -19.04 5.59
C GLN A 169 1.62 -19.53 4.35
N THR A 170 1.36 -18.96 3.17
CA THR A 170 2.10 -19.28 1.94
C THR A 170 3.33 -18.39 1.70
N LEU A 171 3.46 -17.30 2.46
CA LEU A 171 4.57 -16.35 2.36
C LEU A 171 5.69 -16.75 3.32
N THR A 172 6.93 -16.56 2.88
CA THR A 172 8.13 -16.71 3.73
C THR A 172 8.49 -15.39 4.41
N GLU A 173 9.30 -15.41 5.47
CA GLU A 173 9.79 -14.16 6.10
C GLU A 173 10.49 -13.25 5.08
N ASP A 174 11.28 -13.84 4.18
CA ASP A 174 12.01 -13.12 3.14
C ASP A 174 11.09 -12.51 2.08
N ASP A 175 9.85 -12.98 1.94
CA ASP A 175 8.90 -12.39 1.00
C ASP A 175 8.47 -11.00 1.44
N TYR A 176 8.42 -10.71 2.74
CA TYR A 176 8.10 -9.38 3.28
C TYR A 176 9.19 -8.33 3.03
N ASN A 177 10.35 -8.74 2.51
CA ASN A 177 11.38 -7.84 1.99
C ASN A 177 11.13 -7.45 0.52
N ASP A 178 10.17 -8.07 -0.16
CA ASP A 178 9.91 -7.82 -1.58
C ASP A 178 8.95 -6.64 -1.79
N GLU A 179 9.42 -5.67 -2.55
CA GLU A 179 8.69 -4.45 -2.88
C GLU A 179 7.38 -4.73 -3.64
N ILE A 180 7.33 -5.78 -4.47
CA ILE A 180 6.11 -6.18 -5.19
C ILE A 180 5.05 -6.66 -4.19
N LEU A 181 5.46 -7.48 -3.21
CA LEU A 181 4.54 -7.93 -2.16
C LEU A 181 4.06 -6.75 -1.31
N ARG A 182 4.96 -5.83 -0.93
CA ARG A 182 4.61 -4.64 -0.14
C ARG A 182 3.60 -3.75 -0.84
N MET A 183 3.77 -3.51 -2.15
CA MET A 183 2.78 -2.80 -2.97
C MET A 183 1.45 -3.56 -3.03
N ALA A 184 1.49 -4.88 -3.22
CA ALA A 184 0.29 -5.71 -3.28
C ALA A 184 -0.50 -5.66 -1.96
N ILE A 185 0.18 -5.69 -0.81
CA ILE A 185 -0.46 -5.55 0.51
C ILE A 185 -1.02 -4.14 0.68
N ALA A 186 -0.27 -3.09 0.32
CA ALA A 186 -0.73 -1.71 0.45
C ALA A 186 -2.04 -1.48 -0.33
N PHE A 187 -2.10 -1.90 -1.59
CA PHE A 187 -3.25 -1.59 -2.47
C PHE A 187 -4.36 -2.64 -2.45
N GLY A 188 -3.99 -3.92 -2.39
CA GLY A 188 -4.95 -5.03 -2.38
C GLY A 188 -5.60 -5.25 -1.02
N ILE A 189 -5.04 -4.68 0.04
CA ILE A 189 -5.54 -4.87 1.40
C ILE A 189 -5.77 -3.50 2.06
N TYR A 190 -4.72 -2.77 2.44
CA TYR A 190 -4.86 -1.55 3.26
C TYR A 190 -5.73 -0.46 2.62
N TYR A 191 -5.39 -0.04 1.40
CA TYR A 191 -6.16 0.98 0.68
C TYR A 191 -7.50 0.45 0.15
N GLN A 192 -7.63 -0.85 -0.10
CA GLN A 192 -8.92 -1.47 -0.43
C GLN A 192 -9.92 -1.40 0.74
N PHE A 193 -9.46 -1.45 2.00
CA PHE A 193 -10.33 -1.14 3.15
C PHE A 193 -10.60 0.37 3.22
N SER A 194 -9.56 1.19 3.11
CA SER A 194 -9.66 2.66 3.25
C SER A 194 -10.60 3.31 2.22
N VAL A 195 -10.61 2.80 0.98
CA VAL A 195 -11.46 3.35 -0.11
C VAL A 195 -12.96 3.19 0.17
N GLN A 196 -13.35 2.22 1.01
CA GLN A 196 -14.75 2.01 1.41
C GLN A 196 -15.24 3.05 2.41
N PHE A 197 -14.34 3.58 3.23
CA PHE A 197 -14.65 4.62 4.22
C PHE A 197 -14.64 6.03 3.62
N TYR A 198 -13.95 6.22 2.49
CA TYR A 198 -13.98 7.47 1.75
C TYR A 198 -15.32 7.65 1.00
N ARG A 199 -16.27 8.33 1.66
CA ARG A 199 -17.58 8.73 1.11
C ARG A 199 -17.56 10.12 0.51
#